data_AF-D9PVK7-F1
#
_entry.id   AF-D9PVK7-F1
#
_cell.length_a   1.000
_cell.length_b   1.000
_cell.length_c   1.000
_cell.angle_alpha   90.00
_cell.angle_beta   90.00
_cell.angle_gamma   90.00
#
_symmetry.space_group_name_H-M   'P 1'
#
loop_
_entity.id
_entity.type
_entity.pdbx_description
1 polymer ?
#
loop_
_entity_poly.entity_id
_entity_poly.type
_entity_poly.pdbx_seq_one_letter_code
_entity_poly.pdbx_strand_id
1 'polypeptide(L)'
;MEALLVDVLVAALVSLGVWTVLEILPTLFPRETGRLAARIRPLPSGAVEISQYLNLLRRGSPWQVFMALEVIGELFRIKIRELESLKYEEWKREVESQKERMERRGLSDDEILHLEAGREMIQNSNNLNLKSGGGLYSSPEEEEFIRIRNHKKDLLPDLRDKYSDFRIWALKNRDILRYVQERVFRREELDLENLRDHSREWALVNIWGMEPPESYSEDEILEDILLYIEIKDDNIISKFAHALSSHSDSLRYLDKVISAVSAWKRGG
;
A
#
# COMPACT_ATOMS: atom_id res chain seq x y z
N MET A 1 51.84 39.78 -30.74
CA MET A 1 50.61 40.48 -30.31
C MET A 1 49.36 39.72 -30.72
N GLU A 2 49.27 39.21 -31.95
CA GLU A 2 48.07 38.50 -32.44
C GLU A 2 47.73 37.22 -31.65
N ALA A 3 48.70 36.37 -31.32
CA ALA A 3 48.44 35.16 -30.50
C ALA A 3 47.88 35.49 -29.10
N LEU A 4 48.40 36.55 -28.48
CA LEU A 4 47.97 37.02 -27.16
C LEU A 4 46.55 37.61 -27.20
N LEU A 5 46.18 38.25 -28.31
CA LEU A 5 44.81 38.73 -28.56
C LEU A 5 43.83 37.58 -28.78
N VAL A 6 44.25 36.52 -29.48
CA VAL A 6 43.42 35.32 -29.69
C VAL A 6 43.17 34.62 -28.35
N ASP A 7 44.19 34.41 -27.53
CA ASP A 7 44.04 33.76 -26.22
C ASP A 7 43.09 34.54 -25.28
N VAL A 8 43.20 35.88 -25.27
CA VAL A 8 42.30 36.75 -24.50
C VAL A 8 40.86 36.67 -25.03
N LEU A 9 40.68 36.62 -26.36
CA LEU A 9 39.36 36.47 -26.97
C LEU A 9 38.72 35.12 -26.63
N VAL A 10 39.49 34.03 -26.69
CA VAL A 10 39.01 32.69 -26.31
C VAL A 10 38.63 32.66 -24.84
N ALA A 11 39.47 33.21 -23.94
CA ALA A 11 39.17 33.27 -22.52
C ALA A 11 37.90 34.09 -22.22
N ALA A 12 37.72 35.23 -22.91
CA ALA A 12 36.52 36.04 -22.80
C ALA A 12 35.26 35.30 -23.28
N LEU A 13 35.33 34.59 -24.41
CA LEU A 13 34.22 33.80 -24.94
C LEU A 13 33.86 32.62 -24.03
N VAL A 14 34.85 31.92 -23.49
CA VAL A 14 34.63 30.83 -22.52
C VAL A 14 33.99 31.40 -21.24
N SER A 15 34.47 32.52 -20.73
CA SER A 15 33.91 33.16 -19.52
C SER A 15 32.48 33.62 -19.76
N LEU A 16 32.19 34.22 -20.91
CA LEU A 16 30.84 34.63 -21.30
C LEU A 16 29.92 33.41 -21.44
N GLY A 17 30.41 32.33 -22.04
CA GLY A 17 29.67 31.07 -22.18
C GLY A 17 29.35 30.45 -20.83
N VAL A 18 30.33 30.37 -19.92
CA VAL A 18 30.14 29.88 -18.55
C VAL A 18 29.15 30.74 -17.79
N TRP A 19 29.27 32.07 -17.87
CA TRP A 19 28.33 33.00 -17.22
C TRP A 19 26.90 32.84 -17.76
N THR A 20 26.75 32.70 -19.08
CA THR A 20 25.44 32.46 -19.72
C THR A 20 24.80 31.18 -19.21
N VAL A 21 25.58 30.10 -19.07
CA VAL A 21 25.09 28.80 -18.58
C VAL A 21 24.74 28.85 -17.10
N LEU A 22 25.50 29.58 -16.28
CA LEU A 22 25.32 29.61 -14.82
C LEU A 22 24.31 30.65 -14.34
N GLU A 23 24.06 31.73 -15.08
CA GLU A 23 23.23 32.85 -14.62
C GLU A 23 22.00 33.08 -15.51
N ILE A 24 22.16 32.99 -16.84
CA ILE A 24 21.07 33.31 -17.79
C ILE A 24 20.13 32.11 -18.00
N LEU A 25 20.68 30.92 -18.25
CA LEU A 25 19.83 29.73 -18.46
C LEU A 25 18.97 29.38 -17.24
N PRO A 26 19.47 29.42 -15.99
CA PRO A 26 18.66 29.10 -14.82
C PRO A 26 17.56 30.14 -14.54
N THR A 27 17.71 31.36 -15.04
CA THR A 27 16.69 32.42 -14.91
C THR A 27 15.64 32.35 -16.02
N LEU A 28 16.03 32.06 -17.26
CA LEU A 28 15.10 31.93 -18.39
C LEU A 28 14.34 30.59 -18.41
N PHE A 29 14.99 29.51 -17.99
CA PHE A 29 14.45 28.14 -18.03
C PHE A 29 14.63 27.43 -16.68
N PRO A 30 14.03 27.94 -15.60
CA PRO A 30 14.28 27.44 -14.25
C PRO A 30 13.88 25.97 -14.07
N ARG A 31 12.81 25.52 -14.74
CA ARG A 31 12.30 24.15 -14.64
C ARG A 31 13.23 23.15 -15.32
N GLU A 32 13.61 23.42 -16.56
CA GLU A 32 14.50 22.59 -17.36
C GLU A 32 15.89 22.53 -16.73
N THR A 33 16.39 23.67 -16.27
CA THR A 33 17.67 23.75 -15.54
C THR A 33 17.62 22.94 -14.25
N GLY A 34 16.56 23.09 -13.44
CA GLY A 34 16.41 22.35 -12.18
C GLY A 34 16.38 20.84 -12.40
N ARG A 35 15.62 20.37 -13.40
CA ARG A 35 15.55 18.95 -13.79
C ARG A 35 16.89 18.40 -14.26
N LEU A 36 17.60 19.15 -15.10
CA LEU A 36 18.92 18.75 -15.59
C LEU A 36 19.90 18.64 -14.41
N ALA A 37 19.90 19.64 -13.53
CA ALA A 37 20.74 19.67 -12.33
C ALA A 37 20.45 18.50 -11.38
N ALA A 38 19.17 18.13 -11.19
CA ALA A 38 18.79 16.97 -10.39
C ALA A 38 19.32 15.67 -11.01
N ARG A 39 19.19 15.50 -12.33
CA ARG A 39 19.56 14.27 -13.04
C ARG A 39 21.06 13.97 -13.04
N ILE A 40 21.90 15.00 -13.06
CA ILE A 40 23.37 14.84 -13.09
C ILE A 40 23.97 14.64 -11.69
N ARG A 41 23.19 14.87 -10.64
CA ARG A 41 23.66 14.82 -9.26
C ARG A 41 23.35 13.44 -8.65
N PRO A 42 24.24 12.87 -7.82
CA PRO A 42 23.90 11.70 -7.01
C PRO A 42 22.78 12.04 -6.01
N LEU A 43 21.91 11.06 -5.75
CA LEU A 43 20.88 11.19 -4.73
C LEU A 43 21.51 11.34 -3.34
N PRO A 44 21.04 12.30 -2.53
CA PRO A 44 21.56 12.50 -1.18
C PRO A 44 21.11 11.36 -0.26
N SER A 45 22.00 10.90 0.61
CA SER A 45 21.72 9.82 1.56
C SER A 45 21.62 10.29 3.01
N GLY A 46 22.28 11.40 3.34
CA GLY A 46 22.34 11.94 4.70
C GLY A 46 21.20 12.91 5.01
N ALA A 47 20.65 12.83 6.23
CA ALA A 47 19.58 13.72 6.68
C ALA A 47 19.98 15.22 6.64
N VAL A 48 21.26 15.55 6.87
CA VAL A 48 21.76 16.93 6.78
C VAL A 48 21.68 17.45 5.35
N GLU A 49 22.10 16.65 4.37
CA GLU A 49 22.07 17.01 2.95
C GLU A 49 20.62 17.15 2.48
N ILE A 50 19.76 16.22 2.86
CA ILE A 50 18.32 16.27 2.56
C ILE A 50 17.66 17.51 3.17
N SER A 51 18.02 17.88 4.40
CA SER A 51 17.54 19.11 5.02
C SER A 51 17.93 20.36 4.24
N GLN A 52 19.09 20.37 3.56
CA GLN A 52 19.49 21.48 2.69
C GLN A 52 18.56 21.57 1.47
N TYR A 53 18.20 20.45 0.83
CA TYR A 53 17.22 20.47 -0.26
C TYR A 53 15.84 20.92 0.21
N LEU A 54 15.37 20.48 1.38
CA LEU A 54 14.11 20.97 1.95
C LEU A 54 14.15 22.48 2.22
N ASN A 55 15.31 23.03 2.61
CA ASN A 55 15.48 24.48 2.75
C ASN A 55 15.52 25.19 1.39
N LEU A 56 16.05 24.58 0.34
CA LEU A 56 16.00 25.12 -1.02
C LEU A 56 14.56 25.24 -1.53
N LEU A 57 13.64 24.37 -1.12
CA LEU A 57 12.21 24.51 -1.45
C LEU A 57 11.62 25.81 -0.88
N ARG A 58 12.06 26.25 0.30
CA ARG A 58 11.54 27.46 0.98
C ARG A 58 12.24 28.75 0.55
N ARG A 59 13.55 28.69 0.32
CA ARG A 59 14.41 29.88 0.18
C ARG A 59 15.29 29.88 -1.07
N GLY A 60 15.19 28.84 -1.90
CA GLY A 60 15.94 28.72 -3.13
C GLY A 60 15.44 29.65 -4.22
N SER A 61 16.32 29.96 -5.16
CA SER A 61 15.92 30.53 -6.45
C SER A 61 15.03 29.54 -7.23
N PRO A 62 14.22 30.00 -8.20
CA PRO A 62 13.22 29.14 -8.86
C PRO A 62 13.77 27.82 -9.41
N TRP A 63 14.97 27.84 -10.03
CA TRP A 63 15.59 26.62 -10.55
C TRP A 63 16.09 25.68 -9.44
N GLN A 64 16.52 26.22 -8.30
CA GLN A 64 16.90 25.44 -7.13
C GLN A 64 15.69 24.77 -6.48
N VAL A 65 14.55 25.45 -6.47
CA VAL A 65 13.28 24.88 -6.02
C VAL A 65 12.90 23.68 -6.90
N PHE A 66 12.92 23.83 -8.24
CA PHE A 66 12.63 22.72 -9.14
C PHE A 66 13.61 21.55 -8.99
N MET A 67 14.90 21.82 -8.84
CA MET A 67 15.89 20.79 -8.56
C MET A 67 15.58 20.04 -7.26
N ALA A 68 15.33 20.79 -6.18
CA ALA A 68 15.03 20.20 -4.88
C ALA A 68 13.72 19.39 -4.90
N LEU A 69 12.70 19.84 -5.63
CA LEU A 69 11.46 19.08 -5.83
C LEU A 69 11.71 17.75 -6.53
N GLU A 70 12.50 17.73 -7.60
CA GLU A 70 12.81 16.49 -8.33
C GLU A 70 13.61 15.51 -7.44
N VAL A 71 14.61 16.01 -6.70
CA VAL A 71 15.42 15.19 -5.78
C VAL A 71 14.59 14.62 -4.63
N ILE A 72 13.80 15.48 -3.96
CA ILE A 72 12.94 15.06 -2.84
C ILE A 72 11.85 14.10 -3.32
N GLY A 73 11.26 14.38 -4.49
CA GLY A 73 10.25 13.51 -5.08
C GLY A 73 10.80 12.13 -5.47
N GLU A 74 12.03 12.04 -5.97
CA GLU A 74 12.67 10.75 -6.22
C GLU A 74 12.94 9.96 -4.93
N LEU A 75 13.54 10.61 -3.92
CA LEU A 75 13.77 9.98 -2.61
C LEU A 75 12.47 9.52 -1.95
N PHE A 76 11.43 10.35 -2.02
CA PHE A 76 10.14 10.04 -1.43
C PHE A 76 9.50 8.82 -2.08
N ARG A 77 9.52 8.73 -3.41
CA ARG A 77 8.99 7.56 -4.15
C ARG A 77 9.72 6.27 -3.79
N ILE A 78 11.05 6.32 -3.68
CA ILE A 78 11.83 5.16 -3.23
C ILE A 78 11.37 4.74 -1.83
N LYS A 79 11.25 5.69 -0.91
CA LYS A 79 10.92 5.43 0.49
C LYS A 79 9.48 4.98 0.71
N ILE A 80 8.52 5.49 -0.05
CA ILE A 80 7.14 5.02 -0.03
C ILE A 80 7.07 3.56 -0.48
N ARG A 81 7.76 3.20 -1.58
CA ARG A 81 7.80 1.80 -2.03
C ARG A 81 8.43 0.86 -1.01
N GLU A 82 9.51 1.30 -0.36
CA GLU A 82 10.11 0.56 0.76
C GLU A 82 9.12 0.38 1.92
N LEU A 83 8.39 1.43 2.29
CA LEU A 83 7.38 1.39 3.36
C LEU A 83 6.21 0.47 3.00
N GLU A 84 5.66 0.58 1.80
CA GLU A 84 4.57 -0.28 1.30
C GLU A 84 5.00 -1.75 1.25
N SER A 85 6.23 -2.03 0.79
CA SER A 85 6.79 -3.39 0.79
C SER A 85 6.93 -3.93 2.20
N LEU A 86 7.36 -3.11 3.17
CA LEU A 86 7.46 -3.53 4.57
C LEU A 86 6.08 -3.85 5.16
N LYS A 87 5.11 -2.94 4.99
CA LYS A 87 3.73 -3.13 5.45
C LYS A 87 3.09 -4.37 4.83
N TYR A 88 3.38 -4.64 3.56
CA TYR A 88 2.93 -5.85 2.88
C TYR A 88 3.52 -7.12 3.49
N GLU A 89 4.83 -7.17 3.74
CA GLU A 89 5.46 -8.33 4.35
C GLU A 89 4.94 -8.58 5.78
N GLU A 90 4.70 -7.52 6.55
CA GLU A 90 4.08 -7.62 7.87
C GLU A 90 2.66 -8.17 7.79
N TRP A 91 1.81 -7.61 6.91
CA TRP A 91 0.45 -8.08 6.68
C TRP A 91 0.44 -9.53 6.19
N LYS A 92 1.33 -9.89 5.27
CA LYS A 92 1.45 -11.26 4.74
C LYS A 92 1.82 -12.25 5.85
N ARG A 93 2.77 -11.91 6.72
CA ARG A 93 3.13 -12.75 7.88
C ARG A 93 1.96 -12.91 8.84
N GLU A 94 1.20 -11.85 9.08
CA GLU A 94 0.03 -11.92 9.95
C GLU A 94 -1.05 -12.83 9.33
N VAL A 95 -1.35 -12.68 8.03
CA VAL A 95 -2.26 -13.55 7.28
C VAL A 95 -1.80 -15.01 7.32
N GLU A 96 -0.52 -15.28 7.12
CA GLU A 96 0.06 -16.62 7.23
C GLU A 96 -0.06 -17.18 8.66
N SER A 97 0.13 -16.34 9.68
CA SER A 97 -0.06 -16.73 11.09
C SER A 97 -1.51 -17.11 11.38
N GLN A 98 -2.48 -16.32 10.89
CA GLN A 98 -3.90 -16.65 11.05
C GLN A 98 -4.26 -17.93 10.31
N LYS A 99 -3.72 -18.13 9.11
CA LYS A 99 -3.86 -19.39 8.38
C LYS A 99 -3.33 -20.57 9.19
N GLU A 100 -2.12 -20.50 9.76
CA GLU A 100 -1.58 -21.57 10.59
C GLU A 100 -2.43 -21.85 11.83
N ARG A 101 -2.98 -20.80 12.47
CA ARG A 101 -3.89 -20.95 13.61
C ARG A 101 -5.17 -21.67 13.20
N MET A 102 -5.72 -21.34 12.03
CA MET A 102 -6.88 -22.04 11.46
C MET A 102 -6.57 -23.49 11.11
N GLU A 103 -5.39 -23.78 10.54
CA GLU A 103 -4.97 -25.15 10.22
C GLU A 103 -4.79 -26.03 11.46
N ARG A 104 -4.36 -25.43 12.58
CA ARG A 104 -4.22 -26.13 13.85
C ARG A 104 -5.55 -26.23 14.62
N ARG A 105 -6.50 -25.34 14.34
CA ARG A 105 -7.83 -25.35 14.95
C ARG A 105 -8.69 -26.39 14.23
N GLY A 106 -9.12 -27.43 14.95
CA GLY A 106 -10.21 -28.27 14.48
C GLY A 106 -11.52 -27.46 14.39
N LEU A 107 -12.34 -27.74 13.38
CA LEU A 107 -13.70 -27.18 13.32
C LEU A 107 -14.50 -27.65 14.53
N SER A 108 -15.26 -26.74 15.13
CA SER A 108 -16.24 -27.10 16.15
C SER A 108 -17.41 -27.86 15.53
N ASP A 109 -18.13 -28.61 16.37
CA ASP A 109 -19.28 -29.38 15.93
C ASP A 109 -20.33 -28.50 15.24
N ASP A 110 -20.54 -27.29 15.74
CA ASP A 110 -21.50 -26.37 15.17
C ASP A 110 -21.04 -25.84 13.80
N GLU A 111 -19.74 -25.57 13.62
CA GLU A 111 -19.16 -25.16 12.33
C GLU A 111 -19.29 -26.27 11.26
N ILE A 112 -19.04 -27.53 11.65
CA ILE A 112 -19.22 -28.70 10.78
C ILE A 112 -20.69 -28.83 10.34
N LEU A 113 -21.61 -28.64 11.28
CA LEU A 113 -23.05 -28.75 11.00
C LEU A 113 -23.57 -27.63 10.09
N HIS A 114 -23.11 -26.40 10.29
CA HIS A 114 -23.52 -25.28 9.43
C HIS A 114 -23.00 -25.45 7.99
N LEU A 115 -21.76 -25.94 7.82
CA LEU A 115 -21.19 -26.21 6.49
C LEU A 115 -21.96 -27.29 5.71
N GLU A 116 -22.27 -28.42 6.34
CA GLU A 116 -23.02 -29.49 5.68
C GLU A 116 -24.48 -29.11 5.43
N ALA A 117 -25.11 -28.38 6.36
CA ALA A 117 -26.47 -27.88 6.15
C ALA A 117 -26.53 -26.88 4.99
N GLY A 118 -25.56 -25.95 4.90
CA GLY A 118 -25.47 -25.00 3.79
C GLY A 118 -25.22 -25.69 2.45
N ARG A 119 -24.34 -26.71 2.42
CA ARG A 119 -24.06 -27.47 1.19
C ARG A 119 -25.27 -28.23 0.67
N GLU A 120 -26.03 -28.86 1.55
CA GLU A 120 -27.26 -29.57 1.20
C GLU A 120 -28.36 -28.60 0.75
N MET A 121 -28.47 -27.43 1.38
CA MET A 121 -29.36 -26.36 0.92
C MET A 121 -29.03 -25.89 -0.50
N ILE A 122 -27.75 -25.65 -0.83
CA ILE A 122 -27.35 -25.21 -2.17
C ILE A 122 -27.70 -26.28 -3.21
N GLN A 123 -27.47 -27.56 -2.91
CA GLN A 123 -27.85 -28.66 -3.80
C GLN A 123 -29.38 -28.75 -4.01
N ASN A 124 -30.15 -28.43 -2.96
CA ASN A 124 -31.61 -28.47 -3.00
C ASN A 124 -32.25 -27.14 -3.46
N SER A 125 -31.47 -26.07 -3.62
CA SER A 125 -31.95 -24.71 -3.93
C SER A 125 -32.66 -24.61 -5.29
N ASN A 126 -32.38 -25.51 -6.23
CA ASN A 126 -33.14 -25.63 -7.48
C ASN A 126 -34.62 -26.07 -7.29
N ASN A 127 -35.00 -26.54 -6.09
CA ASN A 127 -36.37 -26.97 -5.76
C ASN A 127 -37.12 -25.99 -4.83
N LEU A 128 -36.48 -24.89 -4.40
CA LEU A 128 -37.07 -23.92 -3.48
C LEU A 128 -37.75 -22.78 -4.25
N ASN A 129 -39.00 -23.01 -4.65
CA ASN A 129 -39.86 -21.94 -5.18
C ASN A 129 -40.28 -20.99 -4.04
N LEU A 130 -39.67 -19.81 -3.98
CA LEU A 130 -39.95 -18.81 -2.94
C LEU A 130 -41.09 -17.85 -3.32
N LYS A 131 -42.09 -17.75 -2.43
CA LYS A 131 -42.91 -16.55 -2.25
C LYS A 131 -42.34 -15.78 -1.07
N SER A 132 -41.86 -14.57 -1.32
CA SER A 132 -41.35 -13.65 -0.28
C SER A 132 -42.50 -13.18 0.62
N GLY A 133 -42.53 -13.67 1.87
CA GLY A 133 -43.37 -13.14 2.93
C GLY A 133 -42.49 -12.44 3.97
N GLY A 134 -42.55 -11.10 4.01
CA GLY A 134 -41.88 -10.32 5.06
C GLY A 134 -42.58 -10.51 6.41
N GLY A 135 -41.85 -10.99 7.41
CA GLY A 135 -42.36 -11.16 8.77
C GLY A 135 -41.24 -11.43 9.77
N LEU A 136 -41.49 -11.11 11.04
CA LEU A 136 -40.66 -11.33 12.24
C LEU A 136 -40.38 -12.82 12.59
N TYR A 137 -40.63 -13.74 11.65
CA TYR A 137 -40.47 -15.17 11.80
C TYR A 137 -39.35 -15.67 10.89
N SER A 138 -38.67 -16.74 11.30
CA SER A 138 -37.59 -17.35 10.53
C SER A 138 -38.06 -17.60 9.10
N SER A 139 -37.23 -17.25 8.11
CA SER A 139 -37.60 -17.50 6.71
C SER A 139 -37.77 -19.01 6.46
N PRO A 140 -38.56 -19.43 5.45
CA PRO A 140 -38.64 -20.86 5.08
C PRO A 140 -37.26 -21.49 4.82
N GLU A 141 -36.31 -20.69 4.33
CA GLU A 141 -34.91 -21.07 4.11
C GLU A 141 -34.17 -21.30 5.45
N GLU A 142 -34.38 -20.44 6.45
CA GLU A 142 -33.81 -20.60 7.78
C GLU A 142 -34.41 -21.82 8.51
N GLU A 143 -35.71 -22.07 8.38
CA GLU A 143 -36.35 -23.26 8.96
C GLU A 143 -35.84 -24.56 8.32
N GLU A 144 -35.66 -24.55 7.00
CA GLU A 144 -35.09 -25.68 6.26
C GLU A 144 -33.61 -25.89 6.60
N PHE A 145 -32.83 -24.82 6.71
CA PHE A 145 -31.45 -24.87 7.20
C PHE A 145 -31.37 -25.51 8.59
N ILE A 146 -32.19 -25.04 9.54
CA ILE A 146 -32.25 -25.56 10.91
C ILE A 146 -32.63 -27.04 10.91
N ARG A 147 -33.60 -27.44 10.08
CA ARG A 147 -34.02 -28.84 9.94
C ARG A 147 -32.87 -29.73 9.44
N ILE A 148 -32.17 -29.31 8.38
CA ILE A 148 -31.02 -30.04 7.84
C ILE A 148 -29.89 -30.09 8.87
N ARG A 149 -29.56 -28.97 9.52
CA ARG A 149 -28.53 -28.88 10.56
C ARG A 149 -28.80 -29.84 11.71
N ASN A 150 -30.05 -29.90 12.18
CA ASN A 150 -30.45 -30.82 13.24
C ASN A 150 -30.39 -32.29 12.80
N HIS A 151 -30.73 -32.59 11.55
CA HIS A 151 -30.57 -33.93 11.00
C HIS A 151 -29.10 -34.36 10.89
N LYS A 152 -28.21 -33.45 10.50
CA LYS A 152 -26.76 -33.72 10.42
C LYS A 152 -26.10 -33.89 11.78
N LYS A 153 -26.75 -33.46 12.88
CA LYS A 153 -26.21 -33.60 14.24
C LYS A 153 -25.89 -35.04 14.61
N ASP A 154 -26.68 -35.99 14.13
CA ASP A 154 -26.47 -37.42 14.41
C ASP A 154 -25.31 -38.02 13.58
N LEU A 155 -24.87 -37.32 12.53
CA LEU A 155 -23.76 -37.72 11.64
C LEU A 155 -22.42 -37.05 12.02
N LEU A 156 -22.38 -36.30 13.12
CA LEU A 156 -21.20 -35.54 13.56
C LEU A 156 -19.90 -36.35 13.65
N PRO A 157 -19.89 -37.59 14.17
CA PRO A 157 -18.68 -38.39 14.23
C PRO A 157 -18.07 -38.66 12.84
N ASP A 158 -18.89 -39.07 11.87
CA ASP A 158 -18.46 -39.36 10.50
C ASP A 158 -18.02 -38.07 9.77
N LEU A 159 -18.71 -36.96 10.04
CA LEU A 159 -18.35 -35.66 9.52
C LEU A 159 -17.02 -35.17 10.12
N ARG A 160 -16.78 -35.38 11.41
CA ARG A 160 -15.48 -35.06 12.03
C ARG A 160 -14.33 -35.78 11.35
N ASP A 161 -14.48 -37.07 11.06
CA ASP A 161 -13.45 -37.84 10.35
C ASP A 161 -13.24 -37.31 8.92
N LYS A 162 -14.33 -36.94 8.22
CA LYS A 162 -14.27 -36.29 6.91
C LYS A 162 -13.53 -34.93 6.93
N TYR A 163 -13.68 -34.16 8.00
CA TYR A 163 -13.07 -32.84 8.17
C TYR A 163 -11.74 -32.87 8.97
N SER A 164 -11.30 -34.05 9.41
CA SER A 164 -10.07 -34.24 10.18
C SER A 164 -8.81 -33.91 9.38
N ASP A 165 -8.85 -34.08 8.05
CA ASP A 165 -7.74 -33.74 7.16
C ASP A 165 -7.91 -32.33 6.57
N PHE A 166 -7.79 -31.33 7.46
CA PHE A 166 -7.81 -29.92 7.08
C PHE A 166 -6.71 -29.56 6.07
N ARG A 167 -5.67 -30.39 5.91
CA ARG A 167 -4.56 -30.13 4.96
C ARG A 167 -5.02 -30.15 3.51
N ILE A 168 -6.03 -30.97 3.19
CA ILE A 168 -6.62 -31.05 1.84
C ILE A 168 -7.43 -29.77 1.53
N TRP A 169 -8.09 -29.19 2.54
CA TRP A 169 -8.77 -27.89 2.43
C TRP A 169 -7.77 -26.71 2.40
N ALA A 170 -6.71 -26.81 3.19
CA ALA A 170 -5.64 -25.81 3.27
C ALA A 170 -4.91 -25.59 1.94
N LEU A 171 -4.73 -26.65 1.13
CA LEU A 171 -4.14 -26.53 -0.21
C LEU A 171 -4.97 -25.63 -1.14
N LYS A 172 -6.29 -25.84 -1.21
CA LYS A 172 -7.18 -25.00 -2.02
C LYS A 172 -7.28 -23.57 -1.48
N ASN A 173 -7.32 -23.40 -0.16
CA ASN A 173 -7.38 -22.09 0.46
C ASN A 173 -6.07 -21.29 0.30
N ARG A 174 -4.92 -21.97 0.26
CA ARG A 174 -3.61 -21.35 0.00
C ARG A 174 -3.54 -20.71 -1.39
N ASP A 175 -4.07 -21.36 -2.41
CA ASP A 175 -4.07 -20.81 -3.76
C ASP A 175 -4.97 -19.57 -3.87
N ILE A 176 -6.08 -19.54 -3.13
CA ILE A 176 -7.01 -18.41 -3.06
C ILE A 176 -6.40 -17.24 -2.29
N LEU A 177 -5.75 -17.52 -1.17
CA LEU A 177 -4.98 -16.53 -0.42
C LEU A 177 -3.94 -15.86 -1.32
N ARG A 178 -3.12 -16.65 -2.02
CA ARG A 178 -2.12 -16.11 -2.96
C ARG A 178 -2.78 -15.25 -4.03
N TYR A 179 -3.90 -15.69 -4.60
CA TYR A 179 -4.65 -14.94 -5.60
C TYR A 179 -5.16 -13.59 -5.06
N VAL A 180 -5.74 -13.57 -3.85
CA VAL A 180 -6.21 -12.32 -3.21
C VAL A 180 -5.05 -11.38 -2.91
N GLN A 181 -3.95 -11.91 -2.35
CA GLN A 181 -2.73 -11.13 -2.05
C GLN A 181 -2.17 -10.46 -3.31
N GLU A 182 -2.11 -11.19 -4.44
CA GLU A 182 -1.62 -10.68 -5.72
C GLU A 182 -2.54 -9.60 -6.32
N ARG A 183 -3.87 -9.75 -6.21
CA ARG A 183 -4.86 -8.84 -6.79
C ARG A 183 -5.02 -7.54 -6.00
N VAL A 184 -5.10 -7.63 -4.67
CA VAL A 184 -5.30 -6.48 -3.78
C VAL A 184 -4.15 -5.47 -3.92
N PHE A 185 -2.89 -5.94 -3.92
CA PHE A 185 -1.74 -5.04 -4.04
C PHE A 185 -1.61 -4.42 -5.43
N ARG A 186 -2.06 -5.11 -6.49
CA ARG A 186 -2.10 -4.56 -7.84
C ARG A 186 -3.28 -3.61 -8.09
N ARG A 187 -4.11 -3.36 -7.07
CA ARG A 187 -5.38 -2.62 -7.18
C ARG A 187 -6.26 -3.18 -8.31
N GLU A 188 -6.19 -4.48 -8.53
CA GLU A 188 -7.01 -5.17 -9.53
C GLU A 188 -8.32 -5.61 -8.87
N GLU A 189 -9.43 -5.49 -9.60
CA GLU A 189 -10.70 -6.05 -9.13
C GLU A 189 -10.55 -7.56 -8.90
N LEU A 190 -11.09 -8.01 -7.76
CA LEU A 190 -11.16 -9.43 -7.44
C LEU A 190 -12.23 -10.06 -8.34
N ASP A 191 -11.81 -10.88 -9.29
CA ASP A 191 -12.72 -11.69 -10.08
C ASP A 191 -13.22 -12.86 -9.23
N LEU A 192 -14.30 -12.58 -8.52
CA LEU A 192 -14.94 -13.54 -7.64
C LEU A 192 -15.51 -14.71 -8.45
N GLU A 193 -15.98 -14.51 -9.69
CA GLU A 193 -16.66 -15.52 -10.52
C GLU A 193 -15.75 -16.71 -10.85
N ASN A 194 -14.45 -16.47 -11.01
CA ASN A 194 -13.46 -17.53 -11.20
C ASN A 194 -13.13 -18.33 -9.92
N LEU A 195 -13.53 -17.85 -8.73
CA LEU A 195 -13.43 -18.58 -7.46
C LEU A 195 -14.69 -19.44 -7.23
N ARG A 196 -14.78 -20.60 -7.90
CA ARG A 196 -15.93 -21.52 -7.78
C ARG A 196 -16.16 -22.06 -6.35
N ASP A 197 -17.37 -21.80 -5.84
CA ASP A 197 -18.29 -22.48 -4.89
C ASP A 197 -17.85 -23.23 -3.62
N HIS A 198 -16.58 -23.47 -3.29
CA HIS A 198 -16.26 -24.24 -2.06
C HIS A 198 -15.35 -23.52 -1.06
N SER A 199 -15.06 -22.24 -1.28
CA SER A 199 -14.03 -21.51 -0.54
C SER A 199 -14.34 -20.03 -0.29
N ARG A 200 -15.37 -19.48 -0.93
CA ARG A 200 -15.77 -18.06 -0.80
C ARG A 200 -16.16 -17.72 0.66
N GLU A 201 -16.87 -18.60 1.35
CA GLU A 201 -17.40 -18.31 2.70
C GLU A 201 -16.31 -18.26 3.78
N TRP A 202 -15.29 -19.13 3.72
CA TRP A 202 -14.22 -19.15 4.71
C TRP A 202 -13.06 -18.20 4.39
N ALA A 203 -12.78 -17.94 3.10
CA ALA A 203 -11.80 -16.95 2.68
C ALA A 203 -12.26 -15.52 3.06
N LEU A 204 -13.56 -15.23 2.93
CA LEU A 204 -14.11 -13.95 3.38
C LEU A 204 -14.10 -13.85 4.92
N VAL A 205 -14.59 -14.86 5.65
CA VAL A 205 -14.78 -14.74 7.12
C VAL A 205 -13.48 -14.54 7.92
N ASN A 206 -12.30 -14.98 7.44
CA ASN A 206 -11.04 -14.81 8.17
C ASN A 206 -10.00 -13.91 7.50
N ILE A 207 -10.12 -13.60 6.20
CA ILE A 207 -9.21 -12.67 5.51
C ILE A 207 -9.82 -11.25 5.44
N TRP A 208 -11.15 -11.09 5.42
CA TRP A 208 -11.77 -9.75 5.46
C TRP A 208 -11.62 -9.02 6.79
N GLY A 209 -11.29 -9.70 7.88
CA GLY A 209 -11.02 -9.01 9.14
C GLY A 209 -9.73 -8.20 9.13
N MET A 210 -8.83 -8.46 8.17
CA MET A 210 -7.55 -7.76 8.04
C MET A 210 -7.61 -6.79 6.87
N GLU A 211 -7.82 -5.52 7.20
CA GLU A 211 -7.76 -4.44 6.23
C GLU A 211 -6.41 -4.51 5.48
N PRO A 212 -6.43 -4.44 4.13
CA PRO A 212 -5.19 -4.42 3.37
C PRO A 212 -4.37 -3.18 3.76
N PRO A 213 -3.03 -3.26 3.68
CA PRO A 213 -2.20 -2.11 3.97
C PRO A 213 -2.58 -0.93 3.09
N GLU A 214 -2.71 0.26 3.69
CA GLU A 214 -3.02 1.49 2.96
C GLU A 214 -2.01 1.70 1.84
N SER A 215 -2.52 1.77 0.60
CA SER A 215 -1.72 2.19 -0.54
C SER A 215 -1.73 3.71 -0.64
N TYR A 216 -0.57 4.31 -0.82
CA TYR A 216 -0.40 5.75 -0.78
C TYR A 216 -0.38 6.32 -2.21
N SER A 217 -1.14 7.39 -2.46
CA SER A 217 -0.96 8.17 -3.69
C SER A 217 0.33 8.98 -3.56
N GLU A 218 1.41 8.54 -4.22
CA GLU A 218 2.76 9.11 -4.10
C GLU A 218 2.73 10.65 -4.26
N ASP A 219 2.04 11.14 -5.30
CA ASP A 219 2.00 12.57 -5.63
C ASP A 219 1.18 13.39 -4.62
N GLU A 220 -0.04 12.94 -4.27
CA GLU A 220 -0.92 13.67 -3.34
C GLU A 220 -0.30 13.78 -1.95
N ILE A 221 0.32 12.71 -1.46
CA ILE A 221 0.89 12.68 -0.11
C ILE A 221 2.16 13.51 -0.06
N LEU A 222 2.97 13.51 -1.12
CA LEU A 222 4.12 14.38 -1.18
C LEU A 222 3.70 15.85 -1.17
N GLU A 223 2.69 16.23 -1.96
CA GLU A 223 2.14 17.60 -1.97
C GLU A 223 1.61 17.99 -0.59
N ASP A 224 0.82 17.13 0.05
CA ASP A 224 0.29 17.36 1.41
C ASP A 224 1.43 17.52 2.45
N ILE A 225 2.48 16.70 2.36
CA ILE A 225 3.65 16.79 3.25
C ILE A 225 4.40 18.11 3.04
N LEU A 226 4.64 18.51 1.79
CA LEU A 226 5.33 19.74 1.47
C LEU A 226 4.53 20.97 1.95
N LEU A 227 3.21 20.96 1.75
CA LEU A 227 2.32 21.99 2.28
C LEU A 227 2.34 22.03 3.81
N TYR A 228 2.32 20.85 4.46
CA TYR A 228 2.39 20.75 5.91
C TYR A 228 3.72 21.28 6.46
N ILE A 229 4.84 20.99 5.78
CA ILE A 229 6.18 21.52 6.11
C ILE A 229 6.22 23.04 5.97
N GLU A 230 5.54 23.62 4.97
CA GLU A 230 5.49 25.07 4.78
C GLU A 230 4.77 25.78 5.93
N ILE A 231 3.73 25.14 6.50
CA ILE A 231 2.87 25.70 7.54
C ILE A 231 3.40 25.44 8.96
N LYS A 232 4.18 24.38 9.18
CA LYS A 232 4.63 23.94 10.53
C LYS A 232 6.13 24.16 10.80
N ASP A 233 6.51 23.97 12.06
CA ASP A 233 7.86 24.23 12.60
C ASP A 233 8.98 23.34 12.03
N ASP A 234 10.23 23.83 12.15
CA ASP A 234 11.47 23.19 11.68
C ASP A 234 11.71 21.75 12.20
N ASN A 235 11.02 21.34 13.27
CA ASN A 235 11.07 19.96 13.79
C ASN A 235 10.52 18.95 12.75
N ILE A 236 9.50 19.33 11.97
CA ILE A 236 8.93 18.44 10.95
C ILE A 236 9.88 18.27 9.76
N ILE A 237 10.66 19.30 9.43
CA ILE A 237 11.70 19.27 8.39
C ILE A 237 12.77 18.24 8.75
N SER A 238 13.25 18.26 10.00
CA SER A 238 14.23 17.29 10.48
C SER A 238 13.69 15.85 10.41
N LYS A 239 12.44 15.62 10.84
CA LYS A 239 11.80 14.29 10.77
C LYS A 239 11.65 13.81 9.33
N PHE A 240 11.24 14.69 8.41
CA PHE A 240 11.11 14.34 7.01
C PHE A 240 12.47 14.09 6.35
N ALA A 241 13.50 14.87 6.69
CA ALA A 241 14.86 14.62 6.23
C ALA A 241 15.40 13.27 6.72
N HIS A 242 15.12 12.91 7.98
CA HIS A 242 15.43 11.58 8.50
C HIS A 242 14.61 10.47 7.81
N ALA A 243 13.34 10.73 7.49
CA ALA A 243 12.48 9.80 6.75
C ALA A 243 13.01 9.49 5.34
N LEU A 244 13.58 10.48 4.67
CA LEU A 244 14.13 10.33 3.32
C LEU A 244 15.58 9.80 3.30
N SER A 245 16.28 9.85 4.44
CA SER A 245 17.68 9.43 4.54
C SER A 245 17.86 7.90 4.55
N SER A 246 19.12 7.45 4.45
CA SER A 246 19.49 6.04 4.61
C SER A 246 19.52 5.56 6.07
N HIS A 247 18.91 6.29 7.00
CA HIS A 247 18.83 5.93 8.41
C HIS A 247 18.03 4.63 8.61
N SER A 248 18.41 3.81 9.59
CA SER A 248 17.74 2.53 9.88
C SER A 248 16.25 2.72 10.18
N ASP A 249 15.92 3.76 10.94
CA ASP A 249 14.54 4.11 11.31
C ASP A 249 13.82 5.00 10.26
N SER A 250 14.37 5.17 9.06
CA SER A 250 13.80 6.06 8.02
C SER A 250 12.32 5.79 7.75
N LEU A 251 11.94 4.52 7.58
CA LEU A 251 10.55 4.13 7.34
C LEU A 251 9.62 4.45 8.51
N ARG A 252 10.11 4.32 9.76
CA ARG A 252 9.35 4.69 10.95
C ARG A 252 9.13 6.19 11.05
N TYR A 253 10.11 7.00 10.62
CA TYR A 253 9.93 8.44 10.52
C TYR A 253 8.94 8.81 9.43
N LEU A 254 9.01 8.13 8.27
CA LEU A 254 8.09 8.36 7.16
C LEU A 254 6.64 8.09 7.57
N ASP A 255 6.38 6.95 8.20
CA ASP A 255 5.06 6.56 8.67
C ASP A 255 4.48 7.56 9.69
N LYS A 256 5.34 8.08 10.59
CA LYS A 256 4.96 9.15 11.54
C LYS A 256 4.63 10.47 10.83
N VAL A 257 5.38 10.84 9.78
CA VAL A 257 5.13 12.07 9.02
C VAL A 257 3.80 11.96 8.27
N ILE A 258 3.58 10.86 7.55
CA ILE A 258 2.31 10.59 6.85
C ILE A 258 1.14 10.63 7.83
N SER A 259 1.27 9.94 8.97
CA SER A 259 0.21 9.92 10.00
C SER A 259 -0.11 11.32 10.54
N ALA A 260 0.91 12.15 10.79
CA ALA A 260 0.72 13.51 11.29
C ALA A 260 0.02 14.41 10.25
N VAL A 261 0.39 14.30 8.98
CA VAL A 261 -0.19 15.07 7.87
C VAL A 261 -1.64 14.64 7.64
N SER A 262 -1.91 13.34 7.63
CA SER A 262 -3.26 12.78 7.50
C SER A 262 -4.17 13.15 8.68
N ALA A 263 -3.63 13.32 9.88
CA ALA A 263 -4.38 13.82 11.04
C ALA A 263 -4.71 15.30 10.91
N TRP A 264 -3.74 16.12 10.48
CA TRP A 264 -3.94 17.55 10.23
C TRP A 264 -5.00 17.80 9.16
N LYS A 265 -4.96 17.07 8.04
CA LYS A 265 -5.94 17.20 6.94
C LYS A 265 -7.38 16.88 7.37
N ARG A 266 -7.55 16.04 8.40
CA ARG A 266 -8.85 15.68 8.97
C ARG A 266 -9.38 16.66 10.04
N GLY A 267 -8.69 17.78 10.27
CA GLY A 267 -9.14 18.84 11.19
C GLY A 267 -8.67 18.68 12.64
N GLY A 268 -7.49 18.06 12.83
CA GLY A 268 -6.79 18.05 14.12
C GLY A 268 -6.26 19.42 14.54
#